data_AF-A0A0R0CYE4-F1
#
_entry.id   AF-A0A0R0CYE4-F1
#
_cell.length_a   1.000
_cell.length_b   1.000
_cell.length_c   1.000
_cell.angle_alpha   90.00
_cell.angle_beta   90.00
_cell.angle_gamma   90.00
#
_symmetry.space_group_name_H-M   'P 1'
#
loop_
_entity.id
_entity.type
_entity.pdbx_description
1 polymer ?
#
loop_
_entity_poly.entity_id
_entity_poly.type
_entity_poly.pdbx_seq_one_letter_code
_entity_poly.pdbx_strand_id
1 'polypeptide(L)'
;MDLDTYKRLRSQARRLTSRDSDAEDLVQDALLAGVKADRSDLPWLSGALRKLAAMQARTAVRRRRREHAHAHAEADDSNIEDVSANEAVSAAAAGSLARMRDWPPASRRLAVLALHGLSAAEIRWILQLTPEAFRQRLGRLRGLLAGLSPPLRAEALALAYLRDPARVVDLQFGLVRRALLAALAGHQGLASHDRDGHLLVIRPRGHAWRPGGNQ
;
A
#
# COMPACT_ATOMS: atom_id res chain seq x y z
N MET A 1 3.53 10.45 -32.01
CA MET A 1 3.57 11.00 -30.64
C MET A 1 4.55 12.15 -30.60
N ASP A 2 4.22 13.25 -29.92
CA ASP A 2 5.10 14.40 -29.78
C ASP A 2 6.23 14.17 -28.75
N LEU A 3 7.38 14.80 -28.98
CA LEU A 3 8.59 14.68 -28.17
C LEU A 3 8.40 15.19 -26.73
N ASP A 4 7.57 16.24 -26.53
CA ASP A 4 7.27 16.75 -25.17
C ASP A 4 6.46 15.74 -24.36
N THR A 5 5.49 15.08 -25.01
CA THR A 5 4.69 14.00 -24.39
C THR A 5 5.58 12.85 -23.93
N TYR A 6 6.53 12.43 -24.78
CA TYR A 6 7.50 11.39 -24.44
C TYR A 6 8.40 11.80 -23.26
N LYS A 7 8.96 13.02 -23.27
CA LYS A 7 9.80 13.54 -22.16
C LYS A 7 9.04 13.58 -20.83
N ARG A 8 7.78 14.03 -20.84
CA ARG A 8 6.91 14.03 -19.66
C ARG A 8 6.67 12.61 -19.14
N LEU A 9 6.38 11.67 -20.04
CA LEU A 9 6.14 10.27 -19.68
C LEU A 9 7.40 9.62 -19.07
N ARG A 10 8.59 9.85 -19.65
CA ARG A 10 9.87 9.40 -19.09
C ARG A 10 10.14 10.02 -17.71
N SER A 11 9.85 11.31 -17.53
CA SER A 11 10.00 11.97 -16.22
C SER A 11 9.07 11.38 -15.15
N GLN A 12 7.90 10.88 -15.54
CA GLN A 12 6.98 10.19 -14.64
C GLN A 12 7.47 8.79 -14.32
N ALA A 13 7.96 8.04 -15.32
CA ALA A 13 8.53 6.70 -15.12
C ALA A 13 9.70 6.72 -14.13
N ARG A 14 10.65 7.66 -14.28
CA ARG A 14 11.78 7.84 -13.36
C ARG A 14 11.39 8.18 -11.92
N ARG A 15 10.15 8.65 -11.68
CA ARG A 15 9.62 8.88 -10.32
C ARG A 15 8.99 7.64 -9.71
N LEU A 16 8.69 6.63 -10.53
CA LEU A 16 8.05 5.38 -10.13
C LEU A 16 9.03 4.22 -10.02
N THR A 17 10.16 4.28 -10.72
CA THR A 17 11.19 3.25 -10.72
C THR A 17 12.48 3.75 -10.07
N SER A 18 13.29 2.81 -9.56
CA SER A 18 14.56 3.11 -8.90
C SER A 18 15.75 3.13 -9.88
N ARG A 19 15.65 2.39 -10.99
CA ARG A 19 16.68 2.27 -12.03
C ARG A 19 16.21 2.95 -13.32
N ASP A 20 17.15 3.54 -14.06
CA ASP A 20 16.82 4.23 -15.32
C ASP A 20 16.41 3.23 -16.41
N SER A 21 17.02 2.03 -16.44
CA SER A 21 16.62 0.93 -17.32
C SER A 21 15.14 0.56 -17.14
N ASP A 22 14.71 0.38 -15.89
CA ASP A 22 13.33 0.03 -15.57
C ASP A 22 12.37 1.16 -15.95
N ALA A 23 12.84 2.42 -15.93
CA ALA A 23 12.06 3.56 -16.37
C ALA A 23 11.82 3.54 -17.89
N GLU A 24 12.84 3.17 -18.66
CA GLU A 24 12.75 3.05 -20.12
C GLU A 24 11.82 1.90 -20.52
N ASP A 25 11.95 0.73 -19.90
CA ASP A 25 11.07 -0.43 -20.11
C ASP A 25 9.60 -0.08 -19.80
N LEU A 26 9.36 0.60 -18.67
CA LEU A 26 8.02 1.00 -18.27
C LEU A 26 7.39 2.01 -19.24
N VAL A 27 8.18 2.92 -19.80
CA VAL A 27 7.71 3.82 -20.86
C VAL A 27 7.38 3.01 -22.11
N GLN A 28 8.24 2.10 -22.53
CA GLN A 28 8.03 1.26 -23.71
C GLN A 28 6.74 0.44 -23.59
N ASP A 29 6.50 -0.20 -22.45
CA ASP A 29 5.27 -0.95 -22.17
C ASP A 29 4.02 -0.05 -22.25
N ALA A 30 4.10 1.18 -21.71
CA ALA A 30 2.99 2.12 -21.74
C ALA A 30 2.69 2.60 -23.17
N LEU A 31 3.73 2.83 -23.98
CA LEU A 31 3.59 3.19 -25.39
C LEU A 31 2.98 2.04 -26.21
N LEU A 32 3.45 0.82 -25.99
CA LEU A 32 2.90 -0.37 -26.64
C LEU A 32 1.43 -0.59 -26.29
N ALA A 33 1.04 -0.37 -25.03
CA ALA A 33 -0.35 -0.41 -24.60
C ALA A 33 -1.18 0.68 -25.30
N GLY A 34 -0.61 1.88 -25.48
CA GLY A 34 -1.23 2.97 -26.24
C GLY A 34 -1.49 2.59 -27.69
N VAL A 35 -0.50 2.05 -28.39
CA VAL A 35 -0.65 1.58 -29.79
C VAL A 35 -1.75 0.52 -29.90
N LYS A 36 -1.78 -0.47 -28.99
CA LYS A 36 -2.82 -1.51 -28.97
C LYS A 36 -4.22 -0.98 -28.72
N ALA A 37 -4.34 0.12 -27.97
CA ALA A 37 -5.62 0.76 -27.67
C ALA A 37 -6.00 1.87 -28.66
N ASP A 38 -5.14 2.15 -29.65
CA ASP A 38 -5.22 3.32 -30.54
C ASP A 38 -5.32 4.65 -29.76
N ARG A 39 -4.48 4.79 -28.73
CA ARG A 39 -4.45 5.95 -27.82
C ARG A 39 -3.03 6.48 -27.65
N SER A 40 -2.87 7.79 -27.80
CA SER A 40 -1.59 8.48 -27.62
C SER A 40 -1.68 9.71 -26.70
N ASP A 41 -2.82 9.95 -26.07
CA ASP A 41 -3.02 11.10 -25.18
C ASP A 41 -2.30 10.91 -23.84
N LEU A 42 -1.60 11.96 -23.39
CA LEU A 42 -0.80 11.93 -22.17
C LEU A 42 -1.59 11.50 -20.92
N PRO A 43 -2.84 11.96 -20.67
CA PRO A 43 -3.59 11.55 -19.49
C PRO A 43 -3.83 10.03 -19.43
N TRP A 44 -4.19 9.43 -20.57
CA TRP A 44 -4.37 7.98 -20.68
C TRP A 44 -3.05 7.24 -20.47
N LEU A 45 -1.98 7.66 -21.14
CA LEU A 45 -0.65 7.06 -21.02
C LEU A 45 -0.09 7.15 -19.58
N SER A 46 -0.23 8.30 -18.93
CA SER A 46 0.11 8.47 -17.50
C SER A 46 -0.72 7.56 -16.58
N GLY A 47 -1.96 7.25 -16.97
CA GLY A 47 -2.80 6.26 -16.29
C GLY A 47 -2.29 4.82 -16.49
N ALA A 48 -2.01 4.44 -17.73
CA ALA A 48 -1.49 3.13 -18.10
C ALA A 48 -0.13 2.85 -17.43
N LEU A 49 0.78 3.83 -17.48
CA LEU A 49 2.10 3.77 -16.87
C LEU A 49 2.04 3.50 -15.36
N ARG A 50 1.12 4.16 -14.62
CA ARG A 50 0.91 3.89 -13.18
C ARG A 50 0.39 2.48 -12.92
N LYS A 51 -0.50 1.96 -13.78
CA LYS A 51 -1.04 0.60 -13.64
C LYS A 51 0.03 -0.46 -13.93
N LEU A 52 0.84 -0.23 -14.97
CA LEU A 52 1.96 -1.10 -15.34
C LEU A 52 3.03 -1.13 -14.25
N ALA A 53 3.41 0.03 -13.70
CA ALA A 53 4.33 0.11 -12.57
C ALA A 53 3.81 -0.68 -11.35
N ALA A 54 2.53 -0.53 -11.03
CA ALA A 54 1.90 -1.31 -9.95
C ALA A 54 1.86 -2.82 -10.24
N MET A 55 1.69 -3.21 -11.51
CA MET A 55 1.71 -4.62 -11.92
C MET A 55 3.12 -5.20 -11.83
N GLN A 56 4.13 -4.53 -12.39
CA GLN A 56 5.54 -4.93 -12.30
C GLN A 56 5.97 -5.09 -10.83
N ALA A 57 5.60 -4.12 -9.98
CA ALA A 57 5.86 -4.21 -8.54
C ALA A 57 5.21 -5.43 -7.88
N ARG A 58 3.93 -5.70 -8.17
CA ARG A 58 3.24 -6.91 -7.65
C ARG A 58 3.88 -8.20 -8.14
N THR A 59 4.30 -8.26 -9.40
CA THR A 59 4.97 -9.43 -9.97
C THR A 59 6.34 -9.65 -9.33
N ALA A 60 7.11 -8.59 -9.09
CA ALA A 60 8.38 -8.66 -8.37
C ALA A 60 8.20 -9.19 -6.94
N VAL A 61 7.16 -8.76 -6.24
CA VAL A 61 6.82 -9.27 -4.90
C VAL A 61 6.45 -10.75 -4.95
N ARG A 62 5.58 -11.17 -5.87
CA ARG A 62 5.21 -12.60 -6.03
C ARG A 62 6.41 -13.46 -6.40
N ARG A 63 7.30 -12.95 -7.24
CA ARG A 63 8.54 -13.63 -7.62
C ARG A 63 9.44 -13.80 -6.39
N ARG A 64 9.70 -12.73 -5.64
CA ARG A 64 10.48 -12.80 -4.39
C ARG A 64 9.86 -13.72 -3.35
N ARG A 65 8.52 -13.78 -3.25
CA ARG A 65 7.85 -14.76 -2.37
C ARG A 65 8.06 -16.20 -2.80
N ARG A 66 8.01 -16.48 -4.10
CA ARG A 66 8.32 -17.82 -4.61
C ARG A 66 9.78 -18.17 -4.38
N GLU A 67 10.69 -17.25 -4.70
CA GLU A 67 12.13 -17.43 -4.44
C GLU A 67 12.40 -17.66 -2.95
N HIS A 68 11.72 -16.92 -2.05
CA HIS A 68 11.82 -17.12 -0.61
C HIS A 68 11.16 -18.43 -0.13
N ALA A 69 10.01 -18.82 -0.67
CA ALA A 69 9.36 -20.09 -0.35
C ALA A 69 10.17 -21.30 -0.86
N HIS A 70 10.85 -21.16 -2.00
CA HIS A 70 11.78 -22.16 -2.52
C HIS A 70 13.08 -22.20 -1.70
N ALA A 71 13.64 -21.05 -1.32
CA ALA A 71 14.79 -20.99 -0.42
C ALA A 71 14.49 -21.62 0.95
N HIS A 72 13.29 -21.43 1.49
CA HIS A 72 12.82 -22.10 2.73
C HIS A 72 12.53 -23.59 2.55
N ALA A 73 12.21 -24.05 1.34
CA ALA A 73 12.02 -25.47 1.03
C ALA A 73 13.36 -26.20 0.77
N GLU A 74 14.41 -25.48 0.37
CA GLU A 74 15.77 -26.01 0.21
C GLU A 74 16.65 -25.83 1.47
N ALA A 75 16.28 -24.93 2.39
CA ALA A 75 17.00 -24.65 3.64
C ALA A 75 16.52 -25.48 4.86
N ASP A 76 16.07 -26.72 4.64
CA ASP A 76 15.97 -27.71 5.73
C ASP A 76 17.35 -28.33 6.07
N ASP A 77 18.41 -27.85 5.41
CA ASP A 77 19.81 -28.06 5.81
C ASP A 77 20.60 -26.75 5.61
N SER A 78 21.19 -26.23 6.69
CA SER A 78 21.98 -24.98 6.81
C SER A 78 21.23 -23.63 6.87
N ASN A 79 20.87 -23.25 8.11
CA ASN A 79 20.69 -21.86 8.54
C ASN A 79 21.96 -21.02 8.26
N ILE A 80 21.76 -19.71 7.97
CA ILE A 80 22.66 -18.52 8.08
C ILE A 80 22.69 -17.68 6.77
N GLU A 81 21.55 -17.16 6.28
CA GLU A 81 21.54 -15.94 5.42
C GLU A 81 20.33 -14.99 5.65
N ASP A 82 19.34 -15.40 6.45
CA ASP A 82 18.01 -14.74 6.57
C ASP A 82 17.98 -13.45 7.43
N VAL A 83 19.11 -13.05 8.02
CA VAL A 83 19.21 -11.86 8.88
C VAL A 83 19.37 -10.57 8.04
N SER A 84 20.06 -10.64 6.90
CA SER A 84 20.49 -9.44 6.15
C SER A 84 19.35 -8.72 5.40
N ALA A 85 18.41 -9.47 4.80
CA ALA A 85 17.30 -8.86 4.06
C ALA A 85 16.26 -8.21 4.99
N ASN A 86 15.99 -8.81 6.15
CA ASN A 86 15.08 -8.26 7.15
C ASN A 86 15.71 -7.04 7.86
N GLU A 87 17.02 -7.05 8.10
CA GLU A 87 17.77 -5.90 8.63
C GLU A 87 17.79 -4.71 7.67
N ALA A 88 18.02 -4.93 6.36
CA ALA A 88 17.99 -3.87 5.36
C ALA A 88 16.58 -3.25 5.23
N VAL A 89 15.53 -4.07 5.27
CA VAL A 89 14.12 -3.64 5.26
C VAL A 89 13.75 -2.91 6.56
N SER A 90 14.29 -3.34 7.70
CA SER A 90 14.10 -2.72 9.01
C SER A 90 14.80 -1.36 9.11
N ALA A 91 16.03 -1.24 8.60
CA ALA A 91 16.79 0.01 8.55
C ALA A 91 16.16 1.05 7.59
N ALA A 92 15.69 0.60 6.42
CA ALA A 92 14.93 1.39 5.46
C ALA A 92 13.60 1.92 6.03
N ALA A 93 12.86 1.03 6.72
CA ALA A 93 11.64 1.38 7.42
C ALA A 93 11.95 2.34 8.57
N ALA A 94 13.04 2.15 9.31
CA ALA A 94 13.47 3.05 10.38
C ALA A 94 13.80 4.46 9.86
N GLY A 95 14.48 4.60 8.72
CA GLY A 95 14.76 5.89 8.09
C GLY A 95 13.49 6.61 7.61
N SER A 96 12.55 5.86 7.03
CA SER A 96 11.24 6.39 6.60
C SER A 96 10.35 6.78 7.79
N LEU A 97 10.30 5.95 8.84
CA LEU A 97 9.55 6.18 10.08
C LEU A 97 10.13 7.33 10.90
N ALA A 98 11.45 7.50 10.93
CA ALA A 98 12.11 8.62 11.59
C ALA A 98 11.65 9.96 11.01
N ARG A 99 11.57 10.07 9.67
CA ARG A 99 11.09 11.28 8.99
C ARG A 99 9.57 11.49 9.13
N MET A 100 8.79 10.43 9.35
CA MET A 100 7.37 10.56 9.70
C MET A 100 7.15 11.28 11.04
N ARG A 101 8.17 11.33 11.91
CA ARG A 101 8.10 12.05 13.18
C ARG A 101 7.93 13.56 12.97
N ASP A 102 8.40 14.10 11.85
CA ASP A 102 8.29 15.53 11.53
C ASP A 102 6.98 15.88 10.82
N TRP A 103 6.19 14.88 10.43
CA TRP A 103 4.93 15.12 9.72
C TRP A 103 3.84 15.63 10.65
N PRO A 104 2.90 16.45 10.16
CA PRO A 104 1.71 16.82 10.91
C PRO A 104 0.98 15.57 11.47
N PRO A 105 0.45 15.61 12.70
CA PRO A 105 -0.09 14.44 13.38
C PRO A 105 -1.29 13.82 12.64
N ALA A 106 -2.04 14.61 11.87
CA ALA A 106 -3.11 14.10 11.03
C ALA A 106 -2.60 13.26 9.84
N SER A 107 -1.51 13.69 9.20
CA SER A 107 -0.89 12.97 8.08
C SER A 107 -0.17 11.71 8.56
N ARG A 108 0.47 11.78 9.73
CA ARG A 108 1.15 10.63 10.35
C ARG A 108 0.17 9.51 10.69
N ARG A 109 -0.96 9.82 11.34
CA ARG A 109 -2.01 8.84 11.65
C ARG A 109 -2.56 8.17 10.38
N LEU A 110 -2.83 8.96 9.34
CA LEU A 110 -3.28 8.44 8.05
C LEU A 110 -2.24 7.48 7.42
N ALA A 111 -0.96 7.88 7.44
CA ALA A 111 0.13 7.08 6.89
C ALA A 111 0.33 5.76 7.63
N VAL A 112 0.27 5.76 8.97
CA VAL A 112 0.36 4.54 9.79
C VAL A 112 -0.78 3.59 9.44
N LEU A 113 -2.03 4.06 9.44
CA LEU A 113 -3.18 3.20 9.12
C LEU A 113 -3.10 2.64 7.68
N ALA A 114 -2.65 3.44 6.72
CA ALA A 114 -2.43 2.98 5.35
C ALA A 114 -1.31 1.93 5.25
N LEU A 115 -0.23 2.07 6.03
CA LEU A 115 0.88 1.10 6.08
C LEU A 115 0.47 -0.23 6.73
N HIS A 116 -0.56 -0.21 7.58
CA HIS A 116 -1.22 -1.42 8.10
C HIS A 116 -2.33 -1.96 7.17
N GLY A 117 -2.48 -1.37 5.97
CA GLY A 117 -3.38 -1.85 4.92
C GLY A 117 -4.84 -1.57 5.13
N LEU A 118 -5.18 -0.60 5.97
CA LEU A 118 -6.56 -0.19 6.09
C LEU A 118 -7.01 0.50 4.80
N SER A 119 -8.20 0.14 4.34
CA SER A 119 -8.86 0.76 3.21
C SER A 119 -9.30 2.20 3.53
N ALA A 120 -9.58 2.98 2.49
CA ALA A 120 -10.05 4.35 2.63
C ALA A 120 -11.36 4.45 3.45
N ALA A 121 -12.24 3.43 3.39
CA ALA A 121 -13.47 3.42 4.18
C ALA A 121 -13.19 3.19 5.67
N GLU A 122 -12.35 2.20 5.99
CA GLU A 122 -11.96 1.88 7.37
C GLU A 122 -11.22 3.05 8.01
N ILE A 123 -10.28 3.67 7.29
CA ILE A 123 -9.54 4.83 7.80
C ILE A 123 -10.48 6.00 8.09
N ARG A 124 -11.44 6.29 7.19
CA ARG A 124 -12.43 7.36 7.42
C ARG A 124 -13.28 7.07 8.65
N TRP A 125 -13.70 5.83 8.82
CA TRP A 125 -14.49 5.41 9.96
C TRP A 125 -13.69 5.54 11.27
N ILE A 126 -12.45 5.04 11.33
CA ILE A 126 -11.59 5.14 12.53
C ILE A 126 -11.29 6.59 12.89
N LEU A 127 -10.91 7.40 11.91
CA LEU A 127 -10.51 8.79 12.13
C LEU A 127 -11.70 9.76 12.18
N GLN A 128 -12.94 9.24 12.07
CA GLN A 128 -14.18 10.03 12.03
C GLN A 128 -14.11 11.18 11.01
N LEU A 129 -13.73 10.85 9.77
CA LEU A 129 -13.52 11.83 8.70
C LEU A 129 -14.65 11.80 7.67
N THR A 130 -15.10 13.00 7.30
CA THR A 130 -15.89 13.18 6.08
C THR A 130 -15.06 12.79 4.84
N PRO A 131 -15.71 12.41 3.72
CA PRO A 131 -15.02 12.14 2.46
C PRO A 131 -14.11 13.30 2.02
N GLU A 132 -14.54 14.54 2.24
CA GLU A 132 -13.83 15.78 1.89
C GLU A 132 -12.56 15.92 2.75
N ALA A 133 -12.69 15.76 4.07
CA ALA A 133 -11.58 15.85 5.00
C ALA A 133 -10.53 14.75 4.73
N PHE A 134 -10.99 13.55 4.35
CA PHE A 134 -10.09 12.46 3.94
C PHE A 134 -9.32 12.82 2.66
N ARG A 135 -9.99 13.33 1.62
CA ARG A 135 -9.33 13.74 0.37
C ARG A 135 -8.30 14.83 0.62
N GLN A 136 -8.61 15.83 1.45
CA GLN A 136 -7.68 16.91 1.80
C GLN A 136 -6.44 16.36 2.53
N ARG A 137 -6.63 15.51 3.55
CA ARG A 137 -5.52 14.90 4.30
C ARG A 137 -4.67 13.99 3.42
N LEU A 138 -5.29 13.22 2.53
CA LEU A 138 -4.59 12.38 1.56
C LEU A 138 -3.79 13.22 0.56
N GLY A 139 -4.34 14.36 0.11
CA GLY A 139 -3.62 15.31 -0.73
C GLY A 139 -2.37 15.87 -0.03
N ARG A 140 -2.49 16.29 1.23
CA ARG A 140 -1.33 16.75 2.03
C ARG A 140 -0.30 15.65 2.23
N LEU A 141 -0.73 14.42 2.54
CA LEU A 141 0.17 13.28 2.67
C LEU A 141 0.91 13.00 1.36
N ARG A 142 0.22 13.04 0.21
CA ARG A 142 0.86 12.91 -1.12
C ARG A 142 1.88 14.01 -1.38
N GLY A 143 1.59 15.25 -0.96
CA GLY A 143 2.55 16.36 -1.03
C GLY A 143 3.80 16.11 -0.21
N LEU A 144 3.66 15.63 1.04
CA LEU A 144 4.78 15.28 1.92
C LEU A 144 5.63 14.15 1.31
N LEU A 145 4.98 13.11 0.78
CA LEU A 145 5.66 12.02 0.07
C LEU A 145 6.35 12.50 -1.21
N ALA A 146 5.75 13.47 -1.91
CA ALA A 146 6.33 14.11 -3.09
C ALA A 146 7.52 15.03 -2.77
N GLY A 147 7.68 15.44 -1.50
CA GLY A 147 8.86 16.14 -1.00
C GLY A 147 10.03 15.23 -0.62
N LEU A 148 9.82 13.91 -0.57
CA LEU A 148 10.91 12.96 -0.28
C LEU A 148 11.91 12.92 -1.44
N SER A 149 13.19 12.80 -1.12
CA SER A 149 14.25 12.58 -2.10
C SER A 149 13.96 11.32 -2.94
N PRO A 150 14.36 11.29 -4.24
CA PRO A 150 14.13 10.15 -5.12
C PRO A 150 14.50 8.76 -4.54
N PRO A 151 15.67 8.56 -3.88
CA PRO A 151 16.03 7.25 -3.33
C PRO A 151 15.09 6.81 -2.21
N LEU A 152 14.74 7.71 -1.30
CA LEU A 152 13.82 7.42 -0.18
C LEU A 152 12.39 7.16 -0.66
N ARG A 153 11.98 7.75 -1.78
CA ARG A 153 10.67 7.48 -2.39
C ARG A 153 10.62 6.10 -3.03
N ALA A 154 11.66 5.75 -3.79
CA ALA A 154 11.83 4.43 -4.36
C ALA A 154 11.85 3.36 -3.27
N GLU A 155 12.55 3.60 -2.17
CA GLU A 155 12.62 2.76 -0.99
C GLU A 155 11.26 2.63 -0.29
N ALA A 156 10.57 3.74 -0.03
CA ALA A 156 9.23 3.72 0.56
C ALA A 156 8.20 2.99 -0.33
N LEU A 157 8.31 3.12 -1.65
CA LEU A 157 7.50 2.35 -2.59
C LEU A 157 7.84 0.87 -2.51
N ALA A 158 9.12 0.51 -2.56
CA ALA A 158 9.59 -0.87 -2.43
C ALA A 158 9.10 -1.51 -1.12
N LEU A 159 9.16 -0.78 0.01
CA LEU A 159 8.65 -1.21 1.31
C LEU A 159 7.13 -1.38 1.31
N ALA A 160 6.38 -0.47 0.68
CA ALA A 160 4.93 -0.59 0.53
C ALA A 160 4.50 -1.81 -0.31
N TYR A 161 5.40 -2.31 -1.15
CA TYR A 161 5.19 -3.54 -1.91
C TYR A 161 5.70 -4.79 -1.19
N LEU A 162 6.76 -4.68 -0.37
CA LEU A 162 7.27 -5.78 0.47
C LEU A 162 6.34 -6.11 1.63
N ARG A 163 5.86 -5.08 2.33
CA ARG A 163 4.75 -5.22 3.26
C ARG A 163 3.49 -5.41 2.43
N ASP A 164 3.12 -6.67 2.20
CA ASP A 164 1.68 -6.93 2.24
C ASP A 164 1.23 -6.41 3.60
N PRO A 165 0.20 -5.55 3.68
CA PRO A 165 -0.43 -5.39 4.97
C PRO A 165 -0.76 -6.78 5.49
N ALA A 166 -0.40 -7.05 6.74
CA ALA A 166 -0.43 -8.35 7.40
C ALA A 166 -1.86 -8.90 7.59
N ARG A 167 -2.65 -8.94 6.52
CA ARG A 167 -3.99 -9.50 6.38
C ARG A 167 -3.98 -10.73 5.48
N VAL A 168 -2.80 -11.17 5.02
CA VAL A 168 -2.65 -12.41 4.25
C VAL A 168 -2.45 -13.56 5.21
N VAL A 169 -3.56 -13.97 5.81
CA VAL A 169 -3.82 -15.40 6.00
C VAL A 169 -4.48 -15.85 4.69
N ASP A 170 -4.27 -17.09 4.25
CA ASP A 170 -5.01 -17.73 3.14
C ASP A 170 -6.49 -17.93 3.49
N LEU A 171 -7.14 -16.84 3.91
CA LEU A 171 -8.56 -16.78 4.14
C LEU A 171 -9.25 -16.81 2.79
N GLN A 172 -10.32 -17.60 2.69
CA GLN A 172 -11.25 -17.50 1.58
C GLN A 172 -11.94 -16.13 1.66
N PHE A 173 -11.30 -15.09 1.12
CA PHE A 173 -11.70 -13.69 1.24
C PHE A 173 -13.17 -13.46 0.87
N GLY A 174 -13.72 -14.25 -0.06
CA GLY A 174 -15.14 -14.23 -0.40
C GLY A 174 -16.06 -14.62 0.75
N LEU A 175 -15.73 -15.69 1.49
CA LEU A 175 -16.52 -16.15 2.64
C LEU A 175 -16.34 -15.25 3.84
N VAL A 176 -15.11 -14.85 4.15
CA VAL A 176 -14.81 -13.91 5.24
C VAL A 176 -15.52 -12.59 5.01
N ARG A 177 -15.46 -12.04 3.79
CA ARG A 177 -16.18 -10.81 3.45
C ARG A 177 -17.69 -10.97 3.62
N ARG A 178 -18.29 -12.09 3.19
CA ARG A 178 -19.73 -12.34 3.38
C ARG A 178 -20.10 -12.43 4.85
N ALA A 179 -19.32 -13.14 5.65
CA ALA A 179 -19.53 -13.27 7.10
C ALA A 179 -19.41 -11.92 7.82
N LEU A 180 -18.38 -11.12 7.50
CA LEU A 180 -18.17 -9.79 8.08
C LEU A 180 -19.27 -8.80 7.66
N LEU A 181 -19.72 -8.83 6.40
CA LEU A 181 -20.84 -8.01 5.94
C LEU A 181 -22.17 -8.41 6.59
N ALA A 182 -22.42 -9.72 6.75
CA ALA A 182 -23.57 -10.22 7.48
C ALA A 182 -23.52 -9.78 8.95
N ALA A 183 -22.36 -9.85 9.60
CA ALA A 183 -22.17 -9.42 10.98
C ALA A 183 -22.29 -7.89 11.15
N LEU A 184 -21.96 -7.10 10.13
CA LEU A 184 -22.26 -5.66 10.10
C LEU A 184 -23.76 -5.38 9.97
N ALA A 185 -24.51 -6.26 9.29
CA ALA A 185 -25.96 -6.15 9.09
C ALA A 185 -26.41 -4.73 8.67
N GLY A 186 -25.65 -4.07 7.81
CA GLY A 186 -25.92 -2.70 7.34
C GLY A 186 -25.66 -1.58 8.37
N HIS A 187 -25.22 -1.90 9.58
CA HIS A 187 -24.88 -0.92 10.60
C HIS A 187 -23.50 -0.29 10.33
N GLN A 188 -23.31 0.94 10.79
CA GLN A 188 -21.99 1.58 10.76
C GLN A 188 -21.02 0.81 11.66
N GLY A 189 -19.83 0.48 11.15
CA GLY A 189 -18.85 -0.28 11.89
C GLY A 189 -17.62 -0.64 11.06
N LEU A 190 -16.60 -1.15 11.72
CA LEU A 190 -15.41 -1.73 11.14
C LEU A 190 -15.45 -3.25 11.33
N ALA A 191 -15.31 -4.01 10.26
CA ALA A 191 -15.22 -5.46 10.32
C ALA A 191 -13.91 -5.92 9.66
N SER A 192 -13.11 -6.69 10.38
CA SER A 192 -11.77 -7.13 9.98
C SER A 192 -11.49 -8.52 10.53
N HIS A 193 -10.29 -9.04 10.30
CA HIS A 193 -9.73 -10.19 10.99
C HIS A 193 -8.41 -9.85 11.66
N ASP A 194 -8.03 -10.62 12.68
CA ASP A 194 -6.68 -10.60 13.28
C ASP A 194 -5.70 -11.47 12.47
N ARG A 195 -4.40 -11.44 12.81
CA ARG A 195 -3.32 -12.22 12.19
C ARG A 195 -3.59 -13.72 12.22
N ASP A 196 -4.34 -14.20 13.21
CA ASP A 196 -4.71 -15.62 13.34
C ASP A 196 -5.98 -15.98 12.54
N GLY A 197 -6.60 -15.00 11.86
CA GLY A 197 -7.81 -15.19 11.04
C GLY A 197 -9.12 -15.05 11.82
N HIS A 198 -9.08 -14.75 13.11
CA HIS A 198 -10.28 -14.47 13.90
C HIS A 198 -11.02 -13.23 13.41
N LEU A 199 -12.33 -13.35 13.19
CA LEU A 199 -13.17 -12.26 12.71
C LEU A 199 -13.51 -11.29 13.85
N LEU A 200 -13.31 -10.00 13.62
CA LEU A 200 -13.53 -8.90 14.55
C LEU A 200 -14.54 -7.92 13.96
N VAL A 201 -15.52 -7.50 14.75
CA VAL A 201 -16.48 -6.45 14.39
C VAL A 201 -16.49 -5.39 15.48
N ILE A 202 -16.21 -4.15 15.09
CA ILE A 202 -16.18 -2.97 15.96
C ILE A 202 -17.30 -2.03 15.51
N ARG A 203 -18.20 -1.69 16.43
CA ARG A 203 -19.32 -0.76 16.18
C ARG A 203 -19.11 0.54 16.97
N PRO A 204 -19.56 1.70 16.47
CA PRO A 204 -19.43 2.95 17.20
C PRO A 204 -20.42 2.93 18.38
N ARG A 205 -19.87 2.81 19.60
CA ARG A 205 -20.51 2.91 20.93
C ARG A 205 -21.83 2.16 21.14
N GLY A 206 -21.73 1.11 21.95
CA GLY A 206 -22.82 0.59 22.78
C GLY A 206 -22.40 0.48 24.24
N HIS A 207 -21.73 1.49 24.81
CA HIS A 207 -21.55 1.55 26.27
C HIS A 207 -21.95 2.93 26.79
N ALA A 208 -23.26 3.14 26.90
CA ALA A 208 -23.76 3.86 28.06
C ALA A 208 -23.63 2.86 29.23
N TRP A 209 -22.46 2.79 29.85
CA TRP A 209 -22.37 2.13 31.14
C TRP A 209 -23.11 3.03 32.12
N ARG A 210 -24.34 2.65 32.50
CA ARG A 210 -24.96 3.23 33.68
C ARG A 210 -24.09 2.76 34.84
N PRO A 211 -23.49 3.65 35.65
CA PRO A 211 -22.82 3.21 36.86
C PRO A 211 -23.89 2.57 37.76
N GLY A 212 -23.89 1.24 37.83
CA GLY A 212 -24.63 0.50 38.83
C GLY A 212 -23.87 0.65 40.14
N GLY A 213 -24.22 1.66 40.94
CA GLY A 213 -23.82 1.69 42.34
C GLY A 213 -24.45 0.50 43.07
N ASN A 214 -23.68 -0.15 43.94
CA ASN A 214 -24.21 -1.16 44.86
C ASN A 214 -25.31 -0.52 45.73
N GLN A 215 -26.50 -1.12 45.74
CA GLN A 215 -27.46 -0.99 46.84
C GLN A 215 -27.25 -2.16 47.79
#